data_AF-A0A419V5K7-F1
#
_entry.id   AF-A0A419V5K7-F1
#
_cell.length_a   1.000
_cell.length_b   1.000
_cell.length_c   1.000
_cell.angle_alpha   90.00
_cell.angle_beta   90.00
_cell.angle_gamma   90.00
#
_symmetry.space_group_name_H-M   'P 1'
#
loop_
_entity.id
_entity.type
_entity.pdbx_description
1 polymer ?
#
loop_
_entity_poly.entity_id
_entity_poly.type
_entity_poly.pdbx_seq_one_letter_code
_entity_poly.pdbx_strand_id
1 'polypeptide(L)' 'MFDRNKEIRKAKQNVPYWLIAERLAVHENTLKNWMRKELPDKQKTRILRIIEELKFEIEKERDQIGREDDIHSS' A
#
# COMPACT_ATOMS: atom_id res chain seq x y z
N MET A 1 11.60 2.62 -21.62
CA MET A 1 11.67 2.46 -20.15
C MET A 1 10.58 1.46 -19.76
N PHE A 2 10.95 0.26 -19.34
CA PHE A 2 10.00 -0.86 -19.20
C PHE A 2 9.07 -0.63 -18.01
N ASP A 3 7.83 -0.21 -18.28
CA ASP A 3 6.77 -0.08 -17.30
C ASP A 3 6.19 -1.47 -16.97
N ARG A 4 7.05 -2.36 -16.45
CA ARG A 4 6.60 -3.64 -15.90
C ARG A 4 5.93 -3.35 -14.56
N ASN A 5 4.76 -3.94 -14.33
CA ASN A 5 3.97 -3.83 -13.10
C ASN A 5 3.16 -2.51 -12.95
N LYS A 6 2.66 -1.95 -14.05
CA LYS A 6 1.70 -0.82 -14.05
C LYS A 6 0.50 -1.01 -13.14
N GLU A 7 0.01 -2.24 -13.01
CA GLU A 7 -1.14 -2.57 -12.15
C GLU A 7 -0.85 -2.31 -10.68
N ILE A 8 0.36 -2.61 -10.20
CA ILE A 8 0.75 -2.35 -8.81
C ILE A 8 0.84 -0.84 -8.57
N ARG A 9 1.36 -0.08 -9.53
CA ARG A 9 1.38 1.40 -9.46
C ARG A 9 -0.03 2.00 -9.43
N LYS A 10 -0.95 1.45 -10.24
CA LYS A 10 -2.36 1.88 -10.26
C LYS A 10 -3.07 1.54 -8.95
N ALA A 11 -2.95 0.30 -8.48
CA ALA A 11 -3.61 -0.16 -7.26
C ALA A 11 -3.09 0.60 -6.03
N LYS A 12 -1.77 0.83 -5.97
CA LYS A 12 -1.10 1.53 -4.88
C LYS A 12 -1.72 2.91 -4.62
N GLN A 13 -1.89 3.74 -5.65
CA GLN A 13 -2.28 5.15 -5.60
C GLN A 13 -1.91 5.95 -4.33
N ASN A 14 -2.64 5.78 -3.21
CA ASN A 14 -2.43 6.49 -1.94
C ASN A 14 -1.61 5.72 -0.88
N VAL A 15 -1.36 4.43 -1.09
CA VAL A 15 -0.60 3.58 -0.17
C VAL A 15 0.90 3.75 -0.45
N PRO A 16 1.76 4.08 0.51
CA PRO A 16 3.19 4.23 0.25
C PRO A 16 3.93 2.88 0.12
N TYR A 17 5.11 2.87 -0.52
CA TYR A 17 5.88 1.62 -0.75
C TYR A 17 6.36 0.98 0.54
N TRP A 18 6.78 1.79 1.53
CA TRP A 18 7.23 1.30 2.83
C TRP A 18 6.12 0.51 3.54
N LEU A 19 4.87 0.95 3.47
CA LEU A 19 3.74 0.28 4.14
C LEU A 19 3.39 -1.06 3.49
N ILE A 20 3.44 -1.11 2.15
CA ILE A 20 3.28 -2.37 1.41
C ILE A 20 4.42 -3.33 1.75
N ALA A 21 5.65 -2.83 1.81
CA ALA A 21 6.84 -3.60 2.15
C ALA A 21 6.76 -4.15 3.59
N GLU A 22 6.28 -3.33 4.53
CA GLU A 22 6.06 -3.71 5.93
C GLU A 22 5.05 -4.86 6.06
N ARG A 23 3.90 -4.79 5.36
CA ARG A 23 2.94 -5.91 5.34
C ARG A 23 3.45 -7.16 4.64
N LEU A 24 4.33 -6.99 3.67
CA LEU A 24 5.03 -8.11 3.03
C LEU A 24 6.18 -8.65 3.88
N ALA A 25 6.49 -8.03 5.02
CA ALA A 25 7.66 -8.31 5.84
C ALA A 25 8.98 -8.25 5.05
N VAL A 26 9.09 -7.29 4.13
CA VAL A 26 10.27 -7.05 3.30
C VAL A 26 10.73 -5.60 3.40
N HIS A 27 11.96 -5.34 2.97
CA HIS A 27 12.44 -3.97 2.84
C HIS A 27 11.88 -3.28 1.59
N GLU A 28 11.73 -1.95 1.66
CA GLU A 28 11.36 -1.11 0.52
C GLU A 28 12.29 -1.34 -0.68
N ASN A 29 13.60 -1.50 -0.44
CA ASN A 29 14.56 -1.77 -1.50
C ASN A 29 14.27 -3.09 -2.22
N THR A 30 13.84 -4.12 -1.50
CA THR A 30 13.42 -5.41 -2.05
C THR A 30 12.18 -5.22 -2.94
N LEU A 31 11.18 -4.48 -2.45
CA LEU A 31 9.98 -4.17 -3.21
C LEU A 31 10.29 -3.36 -4.48
N LYS A 32 11.16 -2.35 -4.40
CA LYS A 32 11.64 -1.59 -5.57
C LYS A 32 12.37 -2.49 -6.57
N ASN A 33 13.17 -3.44 -6.10
CA ASN A 33 13.85 -4.40 -6.96
C ASN A 33 12.87 -5.35 -7.66
N TRP A 34 11.80 -5.75 -6.97
CA TRP A 34 10.71 -6.53 -7.55
C TRP A 34 9.97 -5.78 -8.65
N MET A 35 9.80 -4.46 -8.52
CA MET A 35 9.22 -3.63 -9.60
C MET A 35 10.10 -3.53 -10.84
N ARG A 36 11.40 -3.82 -10.73
CA ARG A 36 12.33 -3.85 -11.87
C ARG A 36 12.41 -5.21 -12.54
N LYS A 37 11.89 -6.26 -11.91
CA LYS A 37 11.91 -7.64 -12.39
C LYS A 37 10.50 -8.08 -12.78
N GLU A 38 10.40 -9.12 -13.59
CA GLU A 38 9.12 -9.77 -13.85
C GLU A 38 8.69 -10.53 -12.60
N LEU A 39 7.56 -10.15 -12.02
CA LEU A 39 7.02 -10.80 -10.84
C LEU A 39 6.15 -11.98 -11.26
N PRO A 40 6.26 -13.15 -10.59
CA PRO A 40 5.33 -14.24 -10.82
C PRO A 40 3.92 -13.82 -10.36
N ASP A 41 2.88 -14.26 -11.07
CA ASP A 41 1.48 -13.91 -10.79
C ASP A 41 1.10 -14.10 -9.32
N LYS A 42 1.56 -15.17 -8.66
CA LYS A 42 1.33 -15.40 -7.23
C LYS A 42 1.79 -14.24 -6.35
N GLN A 43 2.97 -13.67 -6.62
CA GLN A 43 3.46 -12.53 -5.84
C GLN A 43 2.67 -11.27 -6.19
N LYS A 44 2.36 -11.04 -7.46
CA LYS A 44 1.58 -9.90 -7.91
C LYS A 44 0.20 -9.87 -7.25
N THR A 45 -0.52 -10.99 -7.24
CA THR A 45 -1.82 -11.13 -6.55
C THR A 45 -1.69 -10.85 -5.05
N ARG A 46 -0.63 -11.33 -4.42
CA ARG A 46 -0.40 -11.10 -2.98
C ARG A 46 -0.15 -9.62 -2.67
N ILE A 47 0.63 -8.94 -3.49
CA ILE A 47 0.87 -7.49 -3.37
C ILE A 47 -0.43 -6.72 -3.56
N LEU A 48 -1.23 -7.05 -4.58
CA LEU A 48 -2.52 -6.41 -4.85
C LEU A 48 -3.48 -6.55 -3.67
N ARG A 49 -3.60 -7.76 -3.11
CA ARG A 49 -4.46 -8.02 -1.94
C ARG A 49 -4.05 -7.19 -0.72
N ILE A 50 -2.75 -7.11 -0.43
CA ILE A 50 -2.22 -6.30 0.67
C ILE A 50 -2.53 -4.82 0.45
N ILE A 51 -2.42 -4.32 -0.79
CA ILE A 51 -2.75 -2.92 -1.11
C ILE A 51 -4.24 -2.65 -0.86
N GLU A 52 -5.13 -3.57 -1.24
CA GLU A 52 -6.57 -3.43 -0.95
C GLU A 52 -6.86 -3.42 0.55
N GLU A 53 -6.25 -4.32 1.32
CA GLU A 53 -6.39 -4.34 2.78
C GLU A 53 -5.90 -3.02 3.40
N LEU A 54 -4.71 -2.55 3.03
CA LEU A 54 -4.16 -1.30 3.52
C LEU A 54 -5.05 -0.10 3.17
N LYS A 55 -5.62 -0.08 1.96
CA LYS A 55 -6.54 0.99 1.55
C LYS A 55 -7.79 1.01 2.42
N PHE A 56 -8.34 -0.16 2.74
CA PHE A 56 -9.48 -0.30 3.63
C PHE A 56 -9.14 0.14 5.07
N GLU A 57 -7.97 -0.23 5.59
CA GLU A 57 -7.53 0.19 6.92
C GLU A 57 -7.32 1.71 7.00
N ILE A 58 -6.66 2.31 6.00
CA ILE A 58 -6.46 3.77 5.94
C ILE A 58 -7.81 4.51 5.86
N GLU A 59 -8.77 3.99 5.09
CA GLU A 59 -10.10 4.59 5.00
C GLU A 59 -10.86 4.48 6.33
N LYS A 60 -10.78 3.33 6.99
CA LYS A 60 -11.40 3.09 8.29
C LYS A 60 -10.77 3.94 9.40
N GLU A 61 -9.46 4.11 9.39
CA GLU A 61 -8.73 4.93 10.37
C GLU A 61 -9.06 6.43 10.17
N ARG A 62 -9.19 6.89 8.91
CA ARG A 62 -9.67 8.24 8.61
C ARG A 62 -11.10 8.51 9.09
N ASP A 63 -11.99 7.51 9.03
CA ASP A 63 -13.37 7.63 9.53
C ASP A 63 -13.43 7.73 11.07
N GLN A 64 -12.48 7.10 11.78
CA GLN A 64 -12.42 7.17 13.25
C GLN A 64 -11.85 8.48 13.80
N ILE A 65 -10.87 9.09 13.12
CA ILE A 65 -10.19 10.30 13.60
C ILE A 65 -11.07 11.57 13.46
N GLY A 66 -12.11 11.55 12.63
CA GLY A 66 -13.03 12.68 12.43
C GLY A 66 -13.98 13.00 13.60
N ARG A 67 -13.83 12.38 14.78
CA ARG A 67 -14.69 12.61 15.95
C ARG A 67 -14.00 13.26 17.16
N GLU A 68 -12.69 13.47 17.14
CA GLU A 68 -11.95 13.95 18.33
C GLU A 68 -11.54 15.44 18.30
N ASP A 69 -11.87 16.19 17.25
CA ASP A 69 -11.56 17.64 17.17
C ASP A 69 -12.62 18.58 17.80
N ASP A 70 -13.68 18.07 18.43
CA ASP A 70 -14.72 18.90 19.07
C ASP A 70 -14.50 19.12 20.59
N ILE A 71 -13.41 18.58 21.19
CA ILE A 71 -13.17 18.67 22.63
C ILE A 71 -11.84 19.38 22.92
N HIS A 72 -11.65 20.61 22.44
CA HIS A 72 -10.69 21.58 23.02
C HIS A 72 -11.20 23.02 22.83
N SER A 73 -12.42 23.28 23.28
CA SER A 73 -12.92 24.63 23.55
C SER A 73 -13.56 24.65 24.94
N SER A 74 -12.74 24.78 25.98
CA SER A 74 -13.14 25.23 27.32
C SER A 74 -11.93 25.77 28.07
#